data_AF-A0A537H7H2-F1
#
_entry.id   AF-A0A537H7H2-F1
#
_cell.length_a   1.000
_cell.length_b   1.000
_cell.length_c   1.000
_cell.angle_alpha   90.00
_cell.angle_beta   90.00
_cell.angle_gamma   90.00
#
_symmetry.space_group_name_H-M   'P 1'
#
loop_
_entity.id
_entity.type
_entity.pdbx_description
1 polymer ?
#
loop_
_entity_poly.entity_id
_entity_poly.type
_entity_poly.pdbx_seq_one_letter_code
_entity_poly.pdbx_strand_id
1 'polypeptide(L)'
;MTFPVETEASIRRRILDICREQTRNIVEITRELALMTDSVGENKGKDAKDHYQNMVKILDEFEGTKKKLLEEVASFGALLNNREDFIRLIFRIGEVADYAQGIGYRLTAVVDRSWKVDKRYTKRLSELIGLVLEEMSKIRETM
;
A
#
# COMPACT_ATOMS: atom_id res chain seq x y z
N MET A 1 11.88 -39.46 6.73
CA MET A 1 12.00 -38.08 6.22
C MET A 1 12.10 -37.14 7.41
N THR A 2 13.28 -36.64 7.72
CA THR A 2 13.44 -35.57 8.72
C THR A 2 13.14 -34.25 8.02
N PHE A 3 12.01 -33.63 8.38
CA PHE A 3 11.73 -32.26 7.96
C PHE A 3 12.90 -31.36 8.37
N PRO A 4 13.30 -30.38 7.54
CA PRO A 4 14.28 -29.39 7.98
C PRO A 4 13.76 -28.75 9.27
N VAL A 5 14.60 -28.68 10.29
CA VAL A 5 14.28 -27.93 11.50
C VAL A 5 14.25 -26.46 11.09
N GLU A 6 13.05 -25.92 10.91
CA GLU A 6 12.86 -24.49 10.69
C GLU A 6 13.51 -23.73 11.86
N THR A 7 14.41 -22.81 11.52
CA THR A 7 15.06 -21.96 12.51
C THR A 7 14.33 -20.62 12.59
N GLU A 8 14.30 -20.00 13.76
CA GLU A 8 13.75 -18.65 13.92
C GLU A 8 14.37 -17.66 12.91
N ALA A 9 15.67 -17.81 12.61
CA ALA A 9 16.36 -16.97 11.63
C ALA A 9 15.81 -17.13 10.20
N SER A 10 15.53 -18.37 9.77
CA SER A 10 14.94 -18.64 8.45
C SER A 10 13.52 -18.09 8.33
N ILE A 11 12.71 -18.24 9.38
CA ILE A 11 11.34 -17.71 9.44
C ILE A 11 11.36 -16.17 9.42
N ARG A 12 12.22 -15.56 10.24
CA ARG A 12 12.36 -14.10 10.32
C ARG A 12 12.77 -13.51 8.97
N ARG A 13 13.69 -14.16 8.25
CA ARG A 13 14.12 -13.71 6.92
C ARG A 13 12.94 -13.69 5.93
N ARG A 14 12.15 -14.76 5.88
CA ARG A 14 10.96 -14.82 5.02
C ARG A 14 9.95 -13.71 5.33
N ILE A 15 9.65 -13.49 6.62
CA ILE A 15 8.72 -12.44 7.01
C ILE A 15 9.26 -11.06 6.64
N LEU A 16 10.56 -10.81 6.83
CA LEU A 16 11.19 -9.55 6.40
C LEU A 16 11.10 -9.36 4.89
N ASP A 17 11.29 -10.42 4.10
CA ASP A 17 11.13 -10.34 2.64
C ASP A 17 9.68 -10.01 2.24
N ILE A 18 8.68 -10.56 2.94
CA ILE A 18 7.27 -10.19 2.73
C ILE A 18 7.02 -8.73 3.13
N CYS A 19 7.57 -8.27 4.27
CA CYS A 19 7.46 -6.87 4.68
C CYS A 19 8.09 -5.91 3.66
N ARG A 20 9.23 -6.25 3.06
CA ARG A 20 9.86 -5.47 1.99
C ARG A 20 8.97 -5.36 0.76
N GLU A 21 8.35 -6.45 0.34
CA GLU A 21 7.39 -6.45 -0.77
C GLU A 21 6.19 -5.55 -0.44
N GLN A 22 5.67 -5.62 0.78
CA GLN A 22 4.55 -4.80 1.25
C GLN A 22 4.89 -3.31 1.29
N THR A 23 6.08 -2.95 1.78
CA THR A 23 6.53 -1.55 1.82
C THR A 23 6.85 -1.01 0.42
N ARG A 24 7.22 -1.87 -0.54
CA ARG A 24 7.27 -1.49 -1.95
C ARG A 24 5.87 -1.21 -2.49
N ASN A 25 4.93 -2.12 -2.28
CA ASN A 25 3.57 -2.00 -2.81
C ASN A 25 2.87 -0.75 -2.28
N ILE A 26 3.01 -0.40 -0.99
CA ILE A 26 2.39 0.82 -0.45
C ILE A 26 2.95 2.11 -1.08
N VAL A 27 4.25 2.15 -1.40
CA VAL A 27 4.85 3.29 -2.10
C VAL A 27 4.28 3.41 -3.51
N GLU A 28 4.06 2.30 -4.20
CA GLU A 28 3.46 2.33 -5.54
C GLU A 28 1.98 2.73 -5.49
N ILE A 29 1.20 2.21 -4.52
CA ILE A 29 -0.20 2.60 -4.30
C ILE A 29 -0.32 4.12 -4.05
N THR A 30 0.51 4.65 -3.15
CA THR A 30 0.49 6.08 -2.81
C THR A 30 0.97 6.95 -3.98
N ARG A 31 1.89 6.45 -4.82
CA ARG A 31 2.31 7.14 -6.06
C ARG A 31 1.18 7.20 -7.08
N GLU A 32 0.50 6.09 -7.35
CA GLU A 32 -0.64 6.06 -8.27
C GLU A 32 -1.75 7.01 -7.81
N LEU A 33 -2.00 7.10 -6.49
CA LEU A 33 -2.94 8.06 -5.93
C LEU A 33 -2.51 9.52 -6.17
N ALA A 34 -1.23 9.83 -6.02
CA ALA A 34 -0.70 11.17 -6.29
C ALA A 34 -0.93 11.56 -7.75
N LEU A 35 -0.53 10.68 -8.68
CA LEU A 35 -0.69 10.87 -10.13
C LEU A 35 -2.17 10.98 -10.53
N MET A 36 -3.03 10.18 -9.93
CA MET A 36 -4.48 10.26 -10.11
C MET A 36 -5.01 11.63 -9.68
N THR A 37 -4.57 12.13 -8.52
CA THR A 37 -5.04 13.42 -7.96
C THR A 37 -4.62 14.59 -8.84
N ASP A 38 -3.38 14.57 -9.34
CA ASP A 38 -2.89 15.57 -10.29
C ASP A 38 -3.70 15.53 -11.59
N SER A 39 -3.93 14.34 -12.13
CA SER A 39 -4.75 14.13 -13.34
C SER A 39 -6.18 14.69 -13.17
N VAL A 40 -6.80 14.51 -12.00
CA VAL A 40 -8.11 15.12 -11.69
C VAL A 40 -8.01 16.65 -11.68
N GLY A 41 -6.99 17.24 -11.04
CA GLY A 41 -6.78 18.69 -11.01
C GLY A 41 -6.52 19.32 -12.38
N GLU A 42 -5.93 18.55 -13.30
CA GLU A 42 -5.65 18.94 -14.68
C GLU A 42 -6.81 18.65 -15.64
N ASN A 43 -7.93 18.11 -15.16
CA ASN A 43 -9.07 17.63 -15.96
C ASN A 43 -8.72 16.51 -16.96
N LYS A 44 -7.69 15.72 -16.66
CA LYS A 44 -7.30 14.53 -17.42
C LYS A 44 -8.03 13.30 -16.87
N GLY A 45 -9.34 13.26 -17.07
CA GLY A 45 -10.21 12.23 -16.46
C GLY A 45 -9.90 10.80 -16.90
N LYS A 46 -9.40 10.60 -18.12
CA LYS A 46 -8.96 9.28 -18.60
C LYS A 46 -7.72 8.81 -17.83
N ASP A 47 -6.68 9.63 -17.79
CA ASP A 47 -5.43 9.33 -17.08
C ASP A 47 -5.70 9.04 -15.60
N ALA A 48 -6.58 9.82 -14.96
CA ALA A 48 -7.01 9.57 -13.58
C ALA A 48 -7.62 8.17 -13.38
N LYS A 49 -8.42 7.69 -14.33
CA LYS A 49 -8.99 6.33 -14.28
C LYS A 49 -7.95 5.25 -14.53
N ASP A 50 -7.00 5.50 -15.44
CA ASP A 50 -5.92 4.56 -15.73
C ASP A 50 -5.02 4.39 -14.49
N HIS A 51 -4.68 5.47 -13.80
CA HIS A 51 -3.97 5.45 -12.51
C HIS A 51 -4.74 4.68 -11.44
N TYR A 52 -6.06 4.90 -11.32
CA TYR A 52 -6.89 4.15 -10.38
C TYR A 52 -6.89 2.64 -10.69
N GLN A 53 -6.99 2.24 -11.95
CA GLN A 53 -6.95 0.84 -12.34
C GLN A 53 -5.61 0.18 -12.03
N ASN A 54 -4.50 0.90 -12.23
CA ASN A 54 -3.17 0.42 -11.85
C ASN A 54 -3.05 0.27 -10.32
N MET A 55 -3.53 1.25 -9.57
CA MET A 55 -3.58 1.20 -8.11
C MET A 55 -4.35 -0.03 -7.61
N VAL A 56 -5.51 -0.35 -8.20
CA VAL A 56 -6.31 -1.54 -7.84
C VAL A 56 -5.54 -2.84 -8.03
N LYS A 57 -4.78 -2.98 -9.13
CA LYS A 57 -3.95 -4.19 -9.34
C LYS A 57 -2.89 -4.35 -8.25
N ILE A 58 -2.25 -3.26 -7.85
CA ILE A 58 -1.23 -3.27 -6.79
C ILE A 58 -1.87 -3.55 -5.43
N LEU A 59 -3.09 -3.07 -5.19
CA LEU A 59 -3.87 -3.38 -3.98
C LEU A 59 -4.19 -4.88 -3.88
N ASP A 60 -4.53 -5.54 -4.98
CA ASP A 60 -4.74 -6.99 -5.01
C ASP A 60 -3.45 -7.76 -4.66
N GLU A 61 -2.32 -7.32 -5.20
CA GLU A 61 -0.99 -7.87 -4.86
C GLU A 61 -0.65 -7.63 -3.38
N PHE A 62 -0.96 -6.44 -2.86
CA PHE A 62 -0.77 -6.06 -1.46
C PHE A 62 -1.60 -6.94 -0.52
N GLU A 63 -2.89 -7.18 -0.80
CA GLU A 63 -3.71 -8.06 0.04
C GLU A 63 -3.19 -9.51 -0.01
N GLY A 64 -2.74 -9.97 -1.18
CA GLY A 64 -2.10 -11.27 -1.34
C GLY A 64 -0.85 -11.44 -0.47
N THR A 65 0.02 -10.43 -0.41
CA THR A 65 1.24 -10.48 0.42
C THR A 65 0.95 -10.35 1.91
N LYS A 66 -0.04 -9.53 2.29
CA LYS A 66 -0.52 -9.47 3.68
C LYS A 66 -1.05 -10.83 4.15
N LYS A 67 -1.85 -11.50 3.31
CA LYS A 67 -2.35 -12.86 3.60
C LYS A 67 -1.20 -13.86 3.80
N LYS A 68 -0.19 -13.85 2.91
CA LYS A 68 1.00 -14.71 3.04
C LYS A 68 1.72 -14.48 4.38
N LEU A 69 1.87 -13.23 4.82
CA LEU A 69 2.48 -12.91 6.12
C LEU A 69 1.69 -13.54 7.27
N LEU A 70 0.36 -13.41 7.25
CA LEU A 70 -0.50 -13.98 8.29
C LEU A 70 -0.45 -15.50 8.31
N GLU A 71 -0.35 -16.15 7.15
CA GLU A 71 -0.18 -17.61 7.04
C GLU A 71 1.19 -18.08 7.60
N GLU A 72 2.28 -17.36 7.29
CA GLU A 72 3.61 -17.64 7.85
C GLU A 72 3.63 -17.46 9.38
N VAL A 73 3.02 -16.39 9.89
CA VAL A 73 2.91 -16.16 11.35
C VAL A 73 2.01 -17.20 12.01
N ALA A 74 0.92 -17.62 11.38
CA ALA A 74 0.06 -18.68 11.93
C ALA A 74 0.79 -20.04 11.99
N SER A 75 1.62 -20.33 10.98
CA SER A 75 2.33 -21.61 10.86
C SER A 75 3.54 -21.71 11.78
N PHE A 76 4.28 -20.61 11.95
CA PHE A 76 5.58 -20.61 12.62
C PHE A 76 5.73 -19.56 13.72
N GLY A 77 4.68 -18.80 14.04
CA GLY A 77 4.75 -17.67 14.96
C GLY A 77 5.15 -18.02 16.39
N ALA A 78 4.92 -19.25 16.85
CA ALA A 78 5.40 -19.70 18.15
C ALA A 78 6.95 -19.74 18.23
N LEU A 79 7.62 -19.90 17.07
CA LEU A 79 9.08 -19.88 16.95
C LEU A 79 9.63 -18.47 16.73
N LEU A 80 8.76 -17.45 16.59
CA LEU A 80 9.13 -16.07 16.29
C LEU A 80 8.67 -15.14 17.42
N ASN A 81 9.62 -14.70 18.23
CA ASN A 81 9.33 -13.91 19.42
C ASN A 81 8.69 -12.54 19.11
N ASN A 82 9.02 -11.94 17.95
CA ASN A 82 8.56 -10.62 17.52
C ASN A 82 7.41 -10.66 16.49
N ARG A 83 6.66 -11.77 16.39
CA ARG A 83 5.56 -11.91 15.43
C ARG A 83 4.52 -10.79 15.50
N GLU A 84 4.23 -10.29 16.70
CA GLU A 84 3.21 -9.27 16.93
C GLU A 84 3.61 -7.92 16.34
N ASP A 85 4.91 -7.62 16.30
CA ASP A 85 5.44 -6.39 15.71
C ASP A 85 5.27 -6.41 14.19
N PHE A 86 5.52 -7.56 13.55
CA PHE A 86 5.30 -7.74 12.12
C PHE A 86 3.82 -7.64 11.75
N ILE A 87 2.94 -8.27 12.53
CA ILE A 87 1.50 -8.12 12.37
C ILE A 87 1.11 -6.64 12.50
N ARG A 88 1.54 -5.97 13.57
CA ARG A 88 1.21 -4.56 13.80
C ARG A 88 1.68 -3.68 12.65
N LEU A 89 2.89 -3.88 12.16
CA LEU A 89 3.44 -3.17 11.01
C LEU A 89 2.57 -3.35 9.77
N ILE A 90 2.21 -4.60 9.42
CA ILE A 90 1.44 -4.88 8.21
C ILE A 90 0.05 -4.25 8.25
N PHE A 91 -0.59 -4.27 9.41
CA PHE A 91 -1.92 -3.66 9.57
C PHE A 91 -1.84 -2.14 9.49
N ARG A 92 -0.80 -1.50 10.06
CA ARG A 92 -0.62 -0.04 9.96
C ARG A 92 -0.34 0.42 8.54
N ILE A 93 0.49 -0.32 7.80
CA ILE A 93 0.72 -0.04 6.37
C ILE A 93 -0.58 -0.30 5.57
N GLY A 94 -1.32 -1.35 5.92
CA GLY A 94 -2.61 -1.67 5.31
C GLY A 94 -3.65 -0.56 5.47
N GLU A 95 -3.72 0.10 6.62
CA GLU A 95 -4.62 1.25 6.81
C GLU A 95 -4.34 2.37 5.78
N VAL A 96 -3.08 2.62 5.44
CA VAL A 96 -2.71 3.61 4.41
C VAL A 96 -3.21 3.16 3.03
N ALA A 97 -3.09 1.88 2.70
CA ALA A 97 -3.60 1.32 1.44
C ALA A 97 -5.13 1.46 1.34
N ASP A 98 -5.85 1.16 2.42
CA ASP A 98 -7.31 1.27 2.49
C ASP A 98 -7.77 2.72 2.29
N TYR A 99 -7.10 3.68 2.94
CA TYR A 99 -7.36 5.10 2.74
C TYR A 99 -7.07 5.53 1.29
N ALA A 100 -5.95 5.08 0.73
CA ALA A 100 -5.58 5.40 -0.65
C ALA A 100 -6.63 4.87 -1.65
N GLN A 101 -7.06 3.63 -1.50
CA GLN A 101 -8.14 3.04 -2.29
C GLN A 101 -9.44 3.85 -2.17
N GLY A 102 -9.83 4.18 -0.94
CA GLY A 102 -11.03 4.95 -0.67
C GLY A 102 -10.98 6.35 -1.29
N ILE A 103 -9.83 7.03 -1.26
CA ILE A 103 -9.66 8.34 -1.91
C ILE A 103 -9.75 8.18 -3.42
N GLY A 104 -9.02 7.23 -4.00
CA GLY A 104 -9.05 6.95 -5.44
C GLY A 104 -10.47 6.66 -5.94
N TYR A 105 -11.22 5.80 -5.25
CA TYR A 105 -12.61 5.51 -5.59
C TYR A 105 -13.49 6.77 -5.65
N ARG A 106 -13.33 7.68 -4.68
CA ARG A 106 -14.09 8.94 -4.65
C ARG A 106 -13.66 9.89 -5.76
N LEU A 107 -12.37 9.93 -6.10
CA LEU A 107 -11.85 10.73 -7.22
C LEU A 107 -12.37 10.19 -8.57
N THR A 108 -12.50 8.87 -8.74
CA THR A 108 -13.17 8.31 -9.92
C THR A 108 -14.61 8.80 -10.03
N ALA A 109 -15.36 8.82 -8.92
CA ALA A 109 -16.73 9.33 -8.91
C ALA A 109 -16.83 10.83 -9.26
N VAL A 110 -15.84 11.64 -8.85
CA VAL A 110 -15.73 13.06 -9.26
C VAL A 110 -15.59 13.16 -10.78
N VAL A 111 -14.71 12.36 -11.38
CA VAL A 111 -14.48 12.32 -12.83
C VAL A 111 -15.74 11.85 -13.57
N ASP A 112 -16.34 10.74 -13.14
CA ASP A 112 -17.52 10.15 -13.79
C ASP A 112 -18.72 11.10 -13.79
N ARG A 113 -18.89 11.88 -12.72
CA ARG A 113 -19.98 12.83 -12.58
C ARG A 113 -19.66 14.21 -13.13
N SER A 114 -18.46 14.41 -13.71
CA SER A 114 -17.98 15.70 -14.21
C SER A 114 -18.12 16.82 -13.17
N TRP A 115 -17.86 16.51 -11.89
CA TRP A 115 -17.96 17.47 -10.81
C TRP A 115 -16.86 18.53 -10.96
N LYS A 116 -17.25 19.81 -10.90
CA LYS A 116 -16.29 20.91 -10.88
C LYS A 116 -15.67 20.99 -9.49
N VAL A 117 -14.40 20.60 -9.39
CA VAL A 117 -13.60 20.76 -8.17
C VAL A 117 -12.69 21.97 -8.34
N ASP A 118 -12.70 22.87 -7.37
CA ASP A 118 -11.77 24.00 -7.35
C ASP A 118 -10.33 23.46 -7.28
N LYS A 119 -9.48 23.93 -8.20
CA LYS A 119 -8.06 23.56 -8.31
C LYS A 119 -7.29 23.75 -7.01
N ARG A 120 -7.71 24.70 -6.15
CA ARG A 120 -7.11 24.89 -4.83
C ARG A 120 -7.24 23.64 -3.97
N TYR A 121 -8.36 22.93 -4.02
CA TYR A 121 -8.56 21.72 -3.22
C TYR A 121 -7.82 20.52 -3.79
N THR A 122 -7.81 20.34 -5.12
CA THR A 122 -7.03 19.25 -5.74
C THR A 122 -5.53 19.43 -5.51
N LYS A 123 -5.03 20.67 -5.57
CA LYS A 123 -3.63 20.98 -5.26
C LYS A 123 -3.27 20.63 -3.81
N ARG A 124 -4.07 21.05 -2.84
CA ARG A 124 -3.82 20.74 -1.42
C ARG A 124 -3.91 19.24 -1.13
N LEU A 125 -4.79 18.53 -1.82
CA LEU A 125 -4.89 17.07 -1.70
C LEU A 125 -3.63 16.41 -2.27
N SER A 126 -3.16 16.85 -3.45
CA SER A 126 -1.92 16.38 -4.05
C SER A 126 -0.71 16.62 -3.14
N GLU A 127 -0.59 17.82 -2.56
CA GLU A 127 0.46 18.15 -1.58
C GLU A 127 0.43 17.20 -0.36
N LEU A 128 -0.75 16.92 0.19
CA LEU A 128 -0.90 15.99 1.31
C LEU A 128 -0.51 14.55 0.92
N ILE A 129 -0.94 14.08 -0.24
CA ILE A 129 -0.59 12.73 -0.73
C ILE A 129 0.92 12.65 -1.00
N GLY A 130 1.54 13.72 -1.51
CA GLY A 130 2.98 13.82 -1.69
C GLY A 130 3.76 13.65 -0.38
N LEU A 131 3.29 14.27 0.72
CA LEU A 131 3.87 14.05 2.04
C LEU A 131 3.71 12.59 2.51
N VAL A 132 2.55 11.98 2.29
CA VAL A 132 2.33 10.56 2.62
C VAL A 132 3.26 9.66 1.80
N LEU A 133 3.43 9.92 0.51
CA LEU A 133 4.34 9.18 -0.37
C LEU A 133 5.80 9.30 0.10
N GLU A 134 6.21 10.48 0.56
CA GLU A 134 7.54 10.70 1.14
C GLU A 134 7.74 9.83 2.39
N GLU A 135 6.77 9.85 3.32
CA GLU A 135 6.85 9.03 4.54
C GLU A 135 6.82 7.52 4.24
N MET A 136 6.00 7.06 3.29
CA MET A 136 6.02 5.65 2.87
C MET A 136 7.35 5.26 2.22
N SER A 137 7.98 6.18 1.48
CA SER A 137 9.29 5.94 0.87
C SER A 137 10.37 5.77 1.94
N LYS A 138 10.34 6.59 3.00
CA LYS A 138 11.24 6.44 4.16
C LYS A 138 11.04 5.10 4.86
N ILE A 139 9.79 4.68 5.08
CA ILE A 139 9.50 3.36 5.67
C ILE A 139 10.15 2.23 4.84
N ARG A 140 9.97 2.27 3.52
CA ARG A 140 10.57 1.29 2.60
C ARG A 140 12.09 1.27 2.67
N GLU A 141 12.75 2.42 2.82
CA GLU A 141 14.22 2.51 2.93
C GLU A 141 14.77 1.90 4.22
N THR A 142 13.95 1.80 5.27
CA THR A 142 14.35 1.19 6.55
C THR A 142 14.17 -0.33 6.62
N MET A 143 13.63 -0.96 5.56
CA MET A 143 13.28 -2.40 5.51
C MET A 143 14.33 -3.28 4.83
#